data_AF-A0A6G8CV95-F1
#
_entry.id   AF-A0A6G8CV95-F1
#
_cell.length_a   1.000
_cell.length_b   1.000
_cell.length_c   1.000
_cell.angle_alpha   90.00
_cell.angle_beta   90.00
_cell.angle_gamma   90.00
#
_symmetry.space_group_name_H-M   'P 1'
#
loop_
_entity.id
_entity.type
_entity.pdbx_description
1 polymer ?
#
loop_
_entity_poly.entity_id
_entity_poly.type
_entity_poly.pdbx_seq_one_letter_code
_entity_poly.pdbx_strand_id
1 'polypeptide(L)'
;MRRFFALWVACMCLLQGAHAQIQLSPKVEADRQMMAASQAMRDGDWKEAVRAFEAVEATGFSPLPEVFGYSYGNALGEAGEHERAKERLLNYLNTYGEKGKYYVQAMEQLNAVEKRQRGAAQEIQRQAAAQELLRQEKEVAERQWTKVYFRHWILDVAGRGSCQKTQRKLDEYMQRSTYRNFSCNCNTAPVNHPAWRGHSEDICRGELEFNAQLDANARVSGKEGETNRWGFEIKKGSAFSY
;
A
#
# COMPACT_ATOMS: atom_id res chain seq x y z
N MET A 1 -70.76 -7.81 -8.37
CA MET A 1 -70.88 -6.35 -8.52
C MET A 1 -69.56 -5.68 -8.13
N ARG A 2 -68.56 -5.79 -9.01
CA ARG A 2 -67.14 -5.59 -8.65
C ARG A 2 -66.36 -5.05 -9.85
N ARG A 3 -66.94 -4.07 -10.56
CA ARG A 3 -66.39 -3.55 -11.84
C ARG A 3 -66.64 -2.06 -12.12
N PHE A 4 -67.04 -1.25 -11.13
CA PHE A 4 -67.33 0.18 -11.36
C PHE A 4 -66.53 1.16 -10.49
N PHE A 5 -65.56 0.70 -9.69
CA PHE A 5 -64.79 1.56 -8.78
C PHE A 5 -63.35 1.86 -9.23
N ALA A 6 -62.97 1.49 -10.46
CA ALA A 6 -61.57 1.55 -10.91
C ALA A 6 -61.27 2.65 -11.96
N LEU A 7 -62.18 3.60 -12.16
CA LEU A 7 -62.03 4.62 -13.22
C LEU A 7 -61.99 6.08 -12.71
N TRP A 8 -62.06 6.31 -11.40
CA TRP A 8 -62.06 7.67 -10.82
C TRP A 8 -60.78 8.09 -10.09
N VAL A 9 -59.75 7.23 -10.04
CA VAL A 9 -58.46 7.53 -9.38
C VAL A 9 -57.35 7.90 -10.38
N ALA A 10 -57.57 7.73 -11.68
CA ALA A 10 -56.55 7.99 -12.71
C ALA A 10 -56.44 9.46 -13.14
N CYS A 11 -57.25 10.38 -12.61
CA CYS A 11 -57.29 11.79 -13.05
C CYS A 11 -56.88 12.79 -11.94
N MET A 12 -56.11 12.34 -10.95
CA MET A 12 -55.73 13.17 -9.79
C MET A 12 -54.23 13.07 -9.45
N CYS A 13 -53.36 12.92 -10.45
CA CYS A 13 -51.89 12.89 -10.26
C CYS A 13 -51.09 13.73 -11.28
N LEU A 14 -51.71 14.61 -12.07
CA LEU A 14 -51.00 15.47 -13.04
C LEU A 14 -51.03 16.97 -12.73
N LEU A 15 -51.41 17.33 -11.50
CA LEU A 15 -51.23 18.67 -10.94
C LEU A 15 -50.20 18.60 -9.79
N GLN A 16 -49.06 17.97 -10.03
CA GLN A 16 -47.90 18.23 -9.20
C GLN A 16 -47.41 19.62 -9.56
N GLY A 17 -47.75 20.57 -8.69
CA GLY A 17 -47.51 21.98 -8.90
C GLY A 17 -46.09 22.23 -9.36
N ALA A 18 -45.95 23.03 -10.41
CA ALA A 18 -44.77 23.84 -10.60
C ALA A 18 -44.62 24.67 -9.32
N HIS A 19 -43.86 24.13 -8.37
CA HIS A 19 -43.35 24.91 -7.27
C HIS A 19 -42.44 25.89 -7.98
N ALA A 20 -42.94 27.09 -8.23
CA ALA A 20 -42.12 28.23 -8.55
C ALA A 20 -41.13 28.32 -7.40
N GLN A 21 -39.96 27.71 -7.57
CA GLN A 21 -38.82 27.98 -6.71
C GLN A 21 -38.67 29.48 -6.84
N ILE A 22 -38.93 30.19 -5.74
CA ILE A 22 -38.64 31.61 -5.63
C ILE A 22 -37.12 31.68 -5.75
N GLN A 23 -36.66 31.76 -6.99
CA GLN A 23 -35.26 31.83 -7.30
C GLN A 23 -34.84 33.24 -6.89
N LEU A 24 -34.05 33.31 -5.81
CA LEU A 24 -33.48 34.57 -5.37
C LEU A 24 -32.73 35.20 -6.54
N SER A 25 -32.72 36.53 -6.59
CA SER A 25 -31.91 37.21 -7.60
C SER A 25 -30.45 36.80 -7.43
N PRO A 26 -29.64 36.74 -8.52
CA PRO A 26 -28.23 36.33 -8.43
C PRO A 26 -27.45 37.06 -7.34
N LYS A 27 -27.71 38.36 -7.17
CA LYS A 27 -27.11 39.18 -6.10
C LYS A 27 -27.49 38.70 -4.70
N VAL A 28 -28.78 38.50 -4.43
CA VAL A 28 -29.25 38.10 -3.10
C VAL A 28 -28.76 36.69 -2.76
N GLU A 29 -28.69 35.80 -3.74
CA GLU A 29 -28.10 34.48 -3.54
C GLU A 29 -26.59 34.56 -3.27
N ALA A 30 -25.85 35.40 -4.01
CA ALA A 30 -24.42 35.61 -3.76
C ALA A 30 -24.17 36.15 -2.34
N ASP A 31 -24.96 37.13 -1.89
CA ASP A 31 -24.87 37.70 -0.55
C ASP A 31 -25.18 36.62 0.52
N ARG A 32 -26.23 35.81 0.30
CA ARG A 32 -26.58 34.70 1.20
C ARG A 32 -25.45 33.68 1.32
N GLN A 33 -24.84 33.31 0.20
CA GLN A 33 -23.73 32.34 0.17
C GLN A 33 -22.45 32.92 0.77
N MET A 34 -22.18 34.21 0.59
CA MET A 34 -21.09 34.90 1.29
C MET A 34 -21.26 34.85 2.81
N MET A 35 -22.49 35.02 3.31
CA MET A 35 -22.78 34.89 4.74
C MET A 35 -22.59 33.45 5.23
N ALA A 36 -23.02 32.45 4.46
CA ALA A 36 -22.81 31.04 4.77
C ALA A 36 -21.32 30.69 4.83
N ALA A 37 -20.53 31.15 3.84
CA ALA A 37 -19.08 30.96 3.82
C ALA A 37 -18.42 31.60 5.05
N SER A 38 -18.80 32.84 5.39
CA SER A 38 -18.28 33.53 6.58
C SER A 38 -18.63 32.80 7.88
N GLN A 39 -19.84 32.25 7.99
CA GLN A 39 -20.24 31.44 9.14
C GLN A 39 -19.40 30.17 9.24
N ALA A 40 -19.27 29.42 8.15
CA ALA A 40 -18.48 28.20 8.10
C ALA A 40 -16.99 28.45 8.45
N MET A 41 -16.41 29.56 7.97
CA MET A 41 -15.05 29.97 8.35
C MET A 41 -14.94 30.25 9.86
N ARG A 42 -15.95 30.86 10.49
CA ARG A 42 -15.96 31.10 11.94
C ARG A 42 -16.08 29.81 12.74
N ASP A 43 -16.83 28.85 12.22
CA ASP A 43 -17.02 27.53 12.83
C ASP A 43 -15.83 26.59 12.59
N GLY A 44 -14.86 26.99 11.77
CA GLY A 44 -13.71 26.18 11.37
C GLY A 44 -14.05 25.08 10.36
N ASP A 45 -15.27 25.09 9.79
CA ASP A 45 -15.65 24.19 8.71
C ASP A 45 -15.18 24.76 7.36
N TRP A 46 -13.88 24.60 7.10
CA TRP A 46 -13.23 25.13 5.91
C TRP A 46 -13.76 24.50 4.61
N LYS A 47 -14.24 23.25 4.67
CA LYS A 47 -14.81 22.58 3.49
C LYS A 47 -16.18 23.16 3.13
N GLU A 48 -17.02 23.42 4.13
CA GLU A 48 -18.29 24.10 3.89
C GLU A 48 -18.08 25.55 3.43
N ALA A 49 -17.08 26.24 3.97
CA ALA A 49 -16.72 27.57 3.50
C ALA A 49 -16.34 27.57 2.01
N VAL A 50 -15.52 26.61 1.56
CA VAL A 50 -15.17 26.44 0.14
C VAL A 50 -16.41 26.19 -0.71
N ARG A 51 -17.30 25.27 -0.30
CA ARG A 51 -18.55 25.00 -1.04
C ARG A 51 -19.44 26.23 -1.16
N ALA A 52 -19.56 27.02 -0.09
CA ALA A 52 -20.33 28.25 -0.11
C ALA A 52 -19.71 29.30 -1.04
N PHE A 53 -18.37 29.45 -1.06
CA PHE A 53 -17.70 30.34 -2.02
C PHE A 53 -17.84 29.88 -3.48
N GLU A 54 -17.80 28.58 -3.75
CA GLU A 54 -18.10 28.04 -5.08
C GLU A 54 -19.54 28.36 -5.49
N ALA A 55 -20.49 28.28 -4.54
CA ALA A 55 -21.87 28.67 -4.78
C ALA A 55 -22.03 30.17 -5.07
N VAL A 56 -21.21 31.04 -4.45
CA VAL A 56 -21.16 32.48 -4.81
C VAL A 56 -20.78 32.65 -6.27
N GLU A 57 -19.73 31.99 -6.76
CA GLU A 57 -19.32 32.07 -8.16
C GLU A 57 -20.38 31.53 -9.12
N ALA A 58 -21.03 30.43 -8.73
CA ALA A 58 -22.09 29.79 -9.50
C ALA A 58 -23.32 30.69 -9.72
N THR A 59 -23.51 31.73 -8.90
CA THR A 59 -24.58 32.72 -9.12
C THR A 59 -24.36 33.57 -10.38
N GLY A 60 -23.11 33.70 -10.84
CA GLY A 60 -22.74 34.59 -11.94
C GLY A 60 -22.86 36.08 -11.64
N PHE A 61 -23.15 36.48 -10.39
CA PHE A 61 -23.24 37.88 -10.01
C PHE A 61 -21.87 38.57 -10.03
N SER A 62 -21.82 39.76 -10.62
CA SER A 62 -20.61 40.58 -10.74
C SER A 62 -20.97 42.07 -10.68
N PRO A 63 -20.13 42.93 -10.07
CA PRO A 63 -18.87 42.61 -9.38
C PRO A 63 -19.10 42.01 -7.99
N LEU A 64 -18.23 41.09 -7.58
CA LEU A 64 -18.18 40.57 -6.22
C LEU A 64 -17.44 41.53 -5.27
N PRO A 65 -17.76 41.54 -3.97
CA PRO A 65 -17.01 42.32 -2.99
C PRO A 65 -15.54 41.95 -2.96
N GLU A 66 -14.64 42.92 -2.76
CA GLU A 66 -13.18 42.70 -2.74
C GLU A 66 -12.75 41.57 -1.78
N VAL A 67 -13.41 41.47 -0.62
CA VAL A 67 -13.13 40.45 0.40
C VAL A 67 -13.31 39.02 -0.09
N PHE A 68 -14.09 38.81 -1.16
CA PHE A 68 -14.37 37.50 -1.73
C PHE A 68 -13.09 36.76 -2.15
N GLY A 69 -12.27 37.38 -3.00
CA GLY A 69 -11.09 36.73 -3.57
C GLY A 69 -10.08 36.29 -2.50
N TYR A 70 -9.83 37.18 -1.53
CA TYR A 70 -8.98 36.87 -0.38
C TYR A 70 -9.56 35.77 0.51
N SER A 71 -10.84 35.88 0.91
CA SER A 71 -11.45 34.94 1.86
C SER A 71 -11.59 33.54 1.28
N TYR A 72 -11.88 33.45 -0.02
CA TYR A 72 -11.95 32.17 -0.71
C TYR A 72 -10.58 31.50 -0.81
N GLY A 73 -9.54 32.26 -1.18
CA GLY A 73 -8.16 31.77 -1.14
C GLY A 73 -7.73 31.29 0.24
N ASN A 74 -8.13 32.01 1.29
CA ASN A 74 -7.89 31.61 2.68
C ASN A 74 -8.60 30.28 3.04
N ALA A 75 -9.89 30.17 2.75
CA ALA A 75 -10.66 28.96 3.02
C ALA A 75 -10.10 27.73 2.29
N LEU A 76 -9.69 27.87 1.02
CA LEU A 76 -9.00 26.80 0.28
C LEU A 76 -7.69 26.39 0.96
N GLY A 77 -6.92 27.36 1.46
CA GLY A 77 -5.65 27.12 2.13
C GLY A 77 -5.80 26.31 3.41
N GLU A 78 -6.84 26.60 4.20
CA GLU A 78 -7.18 25.88 5.43
C GLU A 78 -7.87 24.53 5.17
N ALA A 79 -8.60 24.40 4.06
CA ALA A 79 -9.19 23.13 3.63
C ALA A 79 -8.17 22.12 3.07
N GLY A 80 -6.89 22.51 2.92
CA GLY A 80 -5.82 21.67 2.35
C GLY A 80 -5.72 21.74 0.83
N GLU A 81 -6.53 22.56 0.17
CA GLU A 81 -6.56 22.74 -1.29
C GLU A 81 -5.52 23.77 -1.74
N HIS A 82 -4.26 23.51 -1.40
CA HIS A 82 -3.18 24.49 -1.46
C HIS A 82 -2.92 25.08 -2.85
N GLU A 83 -3.06 24.29 -3.92
CA GLU A 83 -2.84 24.80 -5.28
C GLU A 83 -3.92 25.81 -5.70
N ARG A 84 -5.20 25.46 -5.46
CA ARG A 84 -6.33 26.36 -5.70
C ARG A 84 -6.24 27.60 -4.81
N ALA A 85 -5.82 27.44 -3.56
CA ALA A 85 -5.62 28.55 -2.64
C ALA A 85 -4.59 29.54 -3.19
N LYS A 86 -3.42 29.03 -3.63
CA LYS A 86 -2.35 29.84 -4.24
C LYS A 86 -2.86 30.62 -5.45
N GLU A 87 -3.55 29.96 -6.37
CA GLU A 87 -4.11 30.61 -7.55
C GLU A 87 -5.06 31.76 -7.18
N ARG A 88 -5.99 31.52 -6.24
CA ARG A 88 -6.95 32.54 -5.80
C ARG A 88 -6.30 33.72 -5.10
N LEU A 89 -5.33 33.47 -4.23
CA LEU A 89 -4.59 34.51 -3.52
C LEU A 89 -3.76 35.36 -4.48
N LEU A 90 -3.09 34.73 -5.46
CA LEU A 90 -2.37 35.45 -6.52
C LEU A 90 -3.31 36.30 -7.37
N ASN A 91 -4.49 35.78 -7.75
CA ASN A 91 -5.48 36.54 -8.49
C ASN A 91 -5.96 37.78 -7.70
N TYR A 92 -6.21 37.63 -6.39
CA TYR A 92 -6.53 38.77 -5.53
C TYR A 92 -5.39 39.81 -5.51
N LEU A 93 -4.16 39.38 -5.26
CA LEU A 93 -2.99 40.26 -5.19
C LEU A 93 -2.72 40.98 -6.52
N ASN A 94 -2.89 40.30 -7.65
CA ASN A 94 -2.73 40.91 -8.98
C ASN A 94 -3.85 41.90 -9.31
N THR A 95 -5.07 41.67 -8.82
CA THR A 95 -6.23 42.52 -9.11
C THR A 95 -6.21 43.81 -8.28
N TYR A 96 -5.91 43.71 -6.98
CA TYR A 96 -6.01 44.86 -6.06
C TYR A 96 -4.65 45.48 -5.70
N GLY A 97 -3.55 44.73 -5.89
CA GLY A 97 -2.20 45.17 -5.58
C GLY A 97 -2.02 45.60 -4.11
N GLU A 98 -1.01 46.42 -3.87
CA GLU A 98 -0.70 46.98 -2.55
C GLU A 98 -1.81 47.87 -1.96
N LYS A 99 -2.76 48.31 -2.79
CA LYS A 99 -3.90 49.13 -2.37
C LYS A 99 -5.08 48.30 -1.87
N GLY A 100 -5.03 46.98 -2.03
CA GLY A 100 -6.07 46.06 -1.56
C GLY A 100 -6.17 46.06 -0.04
N LYS A 101 -7.40 46.10 0.47
CA LYS A 101 -7.71 46.11 1.92
C LYS A 101 -7.13 44.88 2.64
N TYR A 102 -6.96 43.76 1.94
CA TYR A 102 -6.46 42.50 2.47
C TYR A 102 -5.09 42.11 1.91
N TYR A 103 -4.32 43.06 1.37
CA TYR A 103 -3.01 42.78 0.75
C TYR A 103 -2.07 42.02 1.69
N VAL A 104 -1.88 42.52 2.91
CA VAL A 104 -0.96 41.90 3.89
C VAL A 104 -1.41 40.49 4.24
N GLN A 105 -2.70 40.31 4.54
CA GLN A 105 -3.26 39.01 4.91
C GLN A 105 -3.19 38.01 3.74
N ALA A 106 -3.42 38.46 2.50
CA ALA A 106 -3.31 37.61 1.32
C ALA A 106 -1.85 37.17 1.08
N MET A 107 -0.87 38.06 1.28
CA MET A 107 0.55 37.74 1.20
C MET A 107 0.98 36.75 2.28
N GLU A 108 0.55 36.95 3.53
CA GLU A 108 0.83 36.03 4.63
C GLU A 108 0.25 34.64 4.36
N GLN A 109 -0.99 34.57 3.90
CA GLN A 109 -1.63 33.30 3.60
C GLN A 109 -0.99 32.61 2.38
N LEU A 110 -0.58 33.35 1.36
CA LEU A 110 0.15 32.81 0.22
C LEU A 110 1.46 32.16 0.68
N ASN A 111 2.23 32.85 1.52
CA ASN A 111 3.47 32.31 2.09
C ASN A 111 3.24 31.04 2.91
N ALA A 112 2.16 31.01 3.71
CA ALA A 112 1.78 29.85 4.51
C ALA A 112 1.42 28.65 3.62
N VAL A 113 0.60 28.86 2.59
CA VAL A 113 0.21 27.85 1.60
C VAL A 113 1.44 27.28 0.90
N GLU A 114 2.34 28.13 0.41
CA GLU A 114 3.56 27.66 -0.27
C GLU A 114 4.50 26.86 0.66
N LYS A 115 4.58 27.25 1.93
CA LYS A 115 5.35 26.50 2.94
C LYS A 115 4.75 25.11 3.15
N ARG A 116 3.43 24.99 3.25
CA ARG A 116 2.72 23.70 3.38
C ARG A 116 2.96 22.82 2.15
N GLN A 117 2.87 23.37 0.94
CA GLN A 117 3.16 22.64 -0.32
C GLN A 117 4.58 22.08 -0.36
N ARG A 118 5.58 22.91 -0.03
CA ARG A 118 6.99 22.46 0.03
C ARG A 118 7.19 21.36 1.07
N GLY A 119 6.57 21.49 2.24
CA GLY A 119 6.63 20.46 3.30
C GLY A 119 6.03 19.13 2.85
N ALA A 120 4.86 19.14 2.22
CA ALA A 120 4.21 17.93 1.70
C ALA A 120 5.07 17.24 0.62
N ALA A 121 5.64 18.01 -0.31
CA ALA A 121 6.53 17.46 -1.34
C ALA A 121 7.80 16.83 -0.74
N GLN A 122 8.41 17.46 0.26
CA GLN A 122 9.58 16.91 0.95
C GLN A 122 9.26 15.61 1.70
N GLU A 123 8.08 15.53 2.34
CA GLU A 123 7.68 14.31 3.04
C GLU A 123 7.47 13.13 2.07
N ILE A 124 6.82 13.37 0.93
CA ILE A 124 6.67 12.34 -0.12
C ILE A 124 8.05 11.85 -0.60
N GLN A 125 8.99 12.76 -0.83
CA GLN A 125 10.36 12.40 -1.23
C GLN A 125 11.08 11.57 -0.16
N ARG A 126 10.93 11.91 1.12
CA ARG A 126 11.51 11.15 2.23
C ARG A 126 10.93 9.75 2.32
N GLN A 127 9.62 9.61 2.18
CA GLN A 127 8.94 8.31 2.20
C GLN A 127 9.38 7.44 1.02
N ALA A 128 9.48 8.01 -0.19
CA ALA A 128 9.97 7.30 -1.36
C ALA A 128 11.43 6.84 -1.19
N ALA A 129 12.31 7.71 -0.66
CA ALA A 129 13.70 7.35 -0.37
C ALA A 129 13.82 6.24 0.68
N ALA A 130 13.00 6.29 1.74
CA ALA A 130 12.98 5.26 2.78
C ALA A 130 12.48 3.90 2.24
N GLN A 131 11.46 3.91 1.39
CA GLN A 131 10.96 2.69 0.73
C GLN A 131 12.01 2.08 -0.20
N GLU A 132 12.71 2.92 -0.95
CA GLU A 132 13.79 2.49 -1.84
C GLU A 132 14.97 1.89 -1.06
N LEU A 133 15.37 2.49 0.05
CA LEU A 133 16.39 1.93 0.94
C LEU A 133 15.97 0.55 1.46
N LEU A 134 14.74 0.42 1.95
CA LEU A 134 14.21 -0.86 2.43
C LEU A 134 14.18 -1.92 1.32
N ARG A 135 13.84 -1.54 0.09
CA ARG A 135 13.89 -2.44 -1.07
C ARG A 135 15.32 -2.92 -1.32
N GLN A 136 16.29 -2.00 -1.32
CA GLN A 136 17.71 -2.33 -1.51
C GLN A 136 18.23 -3.25 -0.40
N GLU A 137 17.90 -2.98 0.85
CA GLU A 137 18.27 -3.85 1.99
C GLU A 137 17.69 -5.25 1.84
N LYS A 138 16.42 -5.38 1.43
CA LYS A 138 15.81 -6.68 1.14
C LYS A 138 16.50 -7.38 -0.02
N GLU A 139 16.81 -6.69 -1.11
CA GLU A 139 17.53 -7.29 -2.24
C GLU A 139 18.93 -7.76 -1.86
N VAL A 140 19.65 -6.99 -1.06
CA VAL A 140 20.95 -7.40 -0.52
C VAL A 140 20.79 -8.63 0.37
N ALA A 141 19.81 -8.64 1.27
CA ALA A 141 19.53 -9.80 2.12
C ALA A 141 19.15 -11.04 1.29
N GLU A 142 18.33 -10.89 0.26
CA GLU A 142 17.93 -11.96 -0.65
C GLU A 142 19.12 -12.53 -1.45
N ARG A 143 20.05 -11.69 -1.90
CA ARG A 143 21.27 -12.13 -2.61
C ARG A 143 22.21 -12.97 -1.76
N GLN A 144 22.11 -12.88 -0.42
CA GLN A 144 22.92 -13.70 0.47
C GLN A 144 22.43 -15.15 0.55
N TRP A 145 21.19 -15.41 0.14
CA TRP A 145 20.65 -16.75 0.07
C TRP A 145 21.15 -17.45 -1.19
N THR A 146 21.82 -18.58 -0.98
CA THR A 146 22.31 -19.43 -2.06
C THR A 146 21.51 -20.71 -2.08
N LYS A 147 20.95 -21.04 -3.26
CA LYS A 147 20.34 -22.34 -3.50
C LYS A 147 21.42 -23.43 -3.57
N VAL A 148 21.24 -24.48 -2.77
CA VAL A 148 22.10 -25.67 -2.78
C VAL A 148 21.26 -26.92 -2.90
N TYR A 149 21.90 -27.98 -3.39
CA TYR A 149 21.32 -29.30 -3.47
C TYR A 149 21.94 -30.15 -2.38
N PHE A 150 21.11 -30.96 -1.73
CA PHE A 150 21.58 -31.91 -0.73
C PHE A 150 21.20 -33.34 -1.09
N ARG A 151 22.01 -34.28 -0.61
CA ARG A 151 21.74 -35.71 -0.60
C ARG A 151 21.93 -36.19 0.83
N HIS A 152 20.87 -36.71 1.43
CA HIS A 152 20.90 -37.39 2.71
C HIS A 152 20.56 -38.86 2.50
N TRP A 153 21.32 -39.78 3.10
CA TRP A 153 21.02 -41.20 3.01
C TRP A 153 21.09 -41.88 4.37
N ILE A 154 20.24 -42.88 4.58
CA ILE A 154 20.27 -43.77 5.74
C ILE A 154 20.28 -45.21 5.23
N LEU A 155 21.15 -46.05 5.77
CA LEU A 155 21.15 -47.49 5.54
C LEU A 155 20.06 -48.14 6.39
N ASP A 156 19.09 -48.79 5.74
CA ASP A 156 18.09 -49.60 6.43
C ASP A 156 18.51 -51.08 6.47
N VAL A 157 18.24 -51.70 7.61
CA VAL A 157 18.47 -53.13 7.84
C VAL A 157 17.09 -53.71 8.10
N ALA A 158 16.52 -54.40 7.11
CA ALA A 158 15.23 -55.10 7.14
C ALA A 158 13.98 -54.38 6.58
N GLY A 159 14.14 -53.46 5.61
CA GLY A 159 13.09 -53.11 4.65
C GLY A 159 11.80 -52.53 5.24
N ARG A 160 11.90 -51.75 6.32
CA ARG A 160 10.73 -51.16 7.01
C ARG A 160 10.72 -49.64 6.87
N GLY A 161 10.23 -49.17 5.72
CA GLY A 161 9.56 -47.87 5.57
C GLY A 161 10.33 -46.63 6.03
N SER A 162 11.59 -46.48 5.63
CA SER A 162 12.49 -45.45 6.18
C SER A 162 12.32 -44.06 5.60
N CYS A 163 11.69 -43.88 4.43
CA CYS A 163 11.57 -42.54 3.84
C CYS A 163 10.86 -41.53 4.75
N GLN A 164 9.81 -41.95 5.47
CA GLN A 164 9.15 -41.10 6.47
C GLN A 164 10.07 -40.76 7.64
N LYS A 165 10.94 -41.70 8.06
CA LYS A 165 11.91 -41.47 9.15
C LYS A 165 13.05 -40.56 8.70
N THR A 166 13.51 -40.70 7.46
CA THR A 166 14.49 -39.82 6.82
C THR A 166 13.93 -38.41 6.67
N GLN A 167 12.70 -38.28 6.18
CA GLN A 167 12.00 -36.99 6.10
C GLN A 167 11.85 -36.33 7.47
N ARG A 168 11.35 -37.05 8.49
CA ARG A 168 11.20 -36.50 9.84
C ARG A 168 12.53 -36.00 10.42
N LYS A 169 13.61 -36.77 10.26
CA LYS A 169 14.94 -36.35 10.73
C LYS A 169 15.44 -35.10 10.01
N LEU A 170 15.19 -35.01 8.71
CA LEU A 170 15.52 -33.81 7.94
C LEU A 170 14.66 -32.64 8.39
N ASP A 171 13.35 -32.80 8.55
CA ASP A 171 12.47 -31.74 9.03
C ASP A 171 12.91 -31.22 10.41
N GLU A 172 13.28 -32.11 11.34
CA GLU A 172 13.83 -31.73 12.65
C GLU A 172 15.15 -30.94 12.54
N TYR A 173 16.02 -31.32 11.59
CA TYR A 173 17.26 -30.61 11.32
C TYR A 173 16.99 -29.24 10.69
N MET A 174 16.07 -29.16 9.72
CA MET A 174 15.68 -27.93 9.04
C MET A 174 14.99 -26.94 9.99
N GLN A 175 14.20 -27.41 10.96
CA GLN A 175 13.58 -26.56 11.98
C GLN A 175 14.59 -25.91 12.92
N ARG A 176 15.78 -26.50 13.07
CA ARG A 176 16.85 -25.99 13.94
C ARG A 176 17.89 -25.19 13.19
N SER A 177 17.84 -25.16 11.86
CA SER A 177 18.77 -24.43 11.02
C SER A 177 18.17 -23.12 10.53
N THR A 178 19.01 -22.27 9.94
CA THR A 178 18.60 -21.03 9.29
C THR A 178 18.32 -21.24 7.80
N TYR A 179 17.92 -22.44 7.39
CA TYR A 179 17.65 -22.75 5.99
C TYR A 179 16.18 -22.47 5.63
N ARG A 180 15.90 -22.19 4.35
CA ARG A 180 14.54 -21.98 3.83
C ARG A 180 14.32 -22.71 2.52
N ASN A 181 13.06 -22.73 2.04
CA ASN A 181 12.67 -23.34 0.77
C ASN A 181 13.15 -24.80 0.62
N PHE A 182 13.00 -25.58 1.69
CA PHE A 182 13.39 -26.97 1.74
C PHE A 182 12.45 -27.86 0.92
N SER A 183 13.04 -28.79 0.16
CA SER A 183 12.31 -29.89 -0.45
C SER A 183 13.10 -31.20 -0.30
N CYS A 184 12.39 -32.32 -0.23
CA CYS A 184 12.98 -33.65 -0.13
C CYS A 184 12.20 -34.63 -0.99
N ASN A 185 12.82 -35.14 -2.05
CA ASN A 185 12.34 -36.30 -2.79
C ASN A 185 13.07 -37.54 -2.26
N CYS A 186 12.35 -38.42 -1.57
CA CYS A 186 12.91 -39.61 -0.96
C CYS A 186 12.65 -40.85 -1.81
N ASN A 187 13.69 -41.61 -2.09
CA ASN A 187 13.63 -42.88 -2.81
C ASN A 187 14.44 -43.95 -2.07
N THR A 188 13.95 -45.18 -2.09
CA THR A 188 14.66 -46.36 -1.56
C THR A 188 15.38 -47.07 -2.70
N ALA A 189 16.68 -47.31 -2.57
CA ALA A 189 17.51 -47.98 -3.58
C ALA A 189 18.31 -49.13 -2.96
N PRO A 190 18.57 -50.24 -3.67
CA PRO A 190 19.44 -51.31 -3.17
C PRO A 190 20.89 -50.84 -3.08
N VAL A 191 21.60 -51.28 -2.04
CA VAL A 191 23.01 -50.92 -1.83
C VAL A 191 23.91 -51.79 -2.70
N ASN A 192 24.64 -51.16 -3.64
CA ASN A 192 25.61 -51.86 -4.47
C ASN A 192 26.98 -51.93 -3.79
N HIS A 193 27.08 -52.69 -2.69
CA HIS A 193 28.33 -52.89 -1.96
C HIS A 193 28.51 -54.36 -1.51
N PRO A 194 29.68 -54.99 -1.72
CA PRO A 194 29.89 -56.40 -1.39
C PRO A 194 29.62 -56.78 0.07
N ALA A 195 29.88 -55.85 0.99
CA ALA A 195 29.68 -56.02 2.44
C ALA A 195 28.24 -55.74 2.92
N TRP A 196 27.38 -55.15 2.07
CA TRP A 196 26.01 -54.73 2.43
C TRP A 196 24.97 -55.34 1.50
N ARG A 197 25.23 -56.57 1.02
CA ARG A 197 24.28 -57.30 0.17
C ARG A 197 22.96 -57.54 0.91
N GLY A 198 21.84 -57.22 0.25
CA GLY A 198 20.50 -57.33 0.83
C GLY A 198 20.04 -56.11 1.64
N HIS A 199 20.85 -55.05 1.71
CA HIS A 199 20.46 -53.78 2.32
C HIS A 199 19.88 -52.81 1.29
N SER A 200 19.07 -51.88 1.77
CA SER A 200 18.58 -50.72 1.02
C SER A 200 19.05 -49.42 1.65
N GLU A 201 19.26 -48.40 0.83
CA GLU A 201 19.51 -47.02 1.23
C GLU A 201 18.28 -46.18 0.92
N ASP A 202 17.83 -45.40 1.90
CA ASP A 202 16.82 -44.38 1.70
C ASP A 202 17.50 -43.05 1.46
N ILE A 203 17.39 -42.57 0.23
CA ILE A 203 18.08 -41.40 -0.25
C ILE A 203 17.05 -40.28 -0.41
N CYS A 204 17.17 -39.26 0.42
CA CYS A 204 16.52 -37.99 0.18
C CYS A 204 17.44 -37.10 -0.64
N ARG A 205 16.93 -36.60 -1.77
CA ARG A 205 17.58 -35.57 -2.57
C ARG A 205 16.66 -34.38 -2.68
N GLY A 206 17.21 -33.19 -2.59
CA GLY A 206 16.40 -32.00 -2.74
C GLY A 206 17.22 -30.73 -2.77
N GLU A 207 16.51 -29.64 -2.59
CA GLU A 207 17.06 -28.29 -2.60
C GLU A 207 16.67 -27.56 -1.33
N LEU A 208 17.55 -26.66 -0.90
CA LEU A 208 17.32 -25.69 0.15
C LEU A 208 18.08 -24.41 -0.18
N GLU A 209 17.67 -23.32 0.44
CA GLU A 209 18.41 -22.07 0.43
C GLU A 209 19.11 -21.88 1.77
N PHE A 210 20.39 -21.52 1.70
CA PHE A 210 21.20 -21.25 2.88
C PHE A 210 21.84 -19.86 2.80
N ASN A 211 22.02 -19.22 3.96
CA ASN A 211 22.77 -17.99 4.09
C ASN A 211 24.03 -18.26 4.93
N ALA A 212 25.21 -18.16 4.30
CA ALA A 212 26.49 -18.45 4.93
C ALA A 212 26.83 -17.51 6.11
N GLN A 213 26.24 -16.31 6.15
CA GLN A 213 26.45 -15.37 7.26
C GLN A 213 25.62 -15.72 8.49
N LEU A 214 24.47 -16.40 8.31
CA LEU A 214 23.57 -16.78 9.40
C LEU A 214 23.92 -18.15 9.99
N ASP A 215 24.56 -19.01 9.21
CA ASP A 215 24.95 -20.35 9.65
C ASP A 215 26.45 -20.39 9.98
N ALA A 216 26.79 -20.03 11.23
CA ALA A 216 28.16 -20.06 11.76
C ALA A 216 28.79 -21.47 11.75
N ASN A 217 27.99 -22.52 11.56
CA ASN A 217 28.43 -23.92 11.56
C ASN A 217 28.33 -24.61 10.18
N ALA A 218 27.80 -23.93 9.15
CA ALA A 218 27.65 -24.50 7.80
C ALA A 218 29.00 -24.71 7.11
N ARG A 219 29.57 -25.89 7.28
CA ARG A 219 30.46 -26.44 6.26
C ARG A 219 29.61 -26.93 5.10
N VAL A 220 29.50 -26.10 4.05
CA VAL A 220 28.82 -26.42 2.78
C VAL A 220 29.44 -27.66 2.11
N SER A 221 30.63 -28.06 2.51
CA SER A 221 31.24 -29.36 2.19
C SER A 221 31.66 -30.08 3.48
N GLY A 222 30.91 -31.12 3.82
CA GLY A 222 31.24 -32.02 4.91
C GLY A 222 30.63 -33.38 4.64
N LYS A 223 31.43 -34.44 4.75
CA LYS A 223 30.91 -35.81 4.93
C LYS A 223 30.90 -36.06 6.43
N GLU A 224 29.75 -35.88 7.05
CA GLU A 224 29.55 -36.33 8.43
C GLU A 224 28.81 -37.67 8.41
N GLY A 225 29.36 -38.63 9.15
CA GLY A 225 28.85 -39.97 9.24
C GLY A 225 29.80 -40.81 10.08
N GLU A 226 29.42 -41.04 11.33
CA GLU A 226 30.05 -42.05 12.18
C GLU A 226 29.82 -43.41 11.53
N THR A 227 30.84 -43.92 10.84
CA THR A 227 30.99 -45.34 10.49
C THR A 227 29.70 -45.99 9.93
N ASN A 228 29.37 -45.67 8.67
CA ASN A 228 28.61 -46.52 7.74
C ASN A 228 27.10 -46.70 7.97
N ARG A 229 26.36 -45.75 8.58
CA ARG A 229 24.88 -45.89 8.73
C ARG A 229 24.04 -44.75 8.19
N TRP A 230 24.61 -43.57 8.01
CA TRP A 230 23.96 -42.44 7.36
C TRP A 230 25.02 -41.48 6.82
N GLY A 231 24.60 -40.55 5.95
CA GLY A 231 25.44 -39.45 5.53
C GLY A 231 24.65 -38.31 4.91
N PHE A 232 25.33 -37.17 4.82
CA PHE A 232 24.80 -35.93 4.29
C PHE A 232 25.83 -35.28 3.38
N GLU A 233 25.40 -34.80 2.22
CA GLU A 233 26.24 -34.13 1.24
C GLU A 233 25.49 -32.91 0.71
N ILE A 234 26.17 -31.76 0.67
CA ILE A 234 25.67 -30.52 0.05
C ILE A 234 26.59 -30.13 -1.11
N LYS A 235 26.00 -29.64 -2.20
CA LYS A 235 26.75 -28.99 -3.28
C LYS A 235 26.05 -27.76 -3.85
N LYS A 236 26.85 -26.78 -4.26
CA LYS A 236 26.41 -25.63 -5.07
C LYS A 236 26.38 -26.04 -6.55
N GLY A 237 25.43 -25.52 -7.33
CA GLY A 237 25.39 -25.74 -8.78
C GLY A 237 24.25 -26.65 -9.23
N SER A 238 24.53 -27.82 -9.82
CA SER A 238 23.51 -28.71 -10.39
C SER A 238 23.04 -29.78 -9.39
N ALA A 239 21.81 -30.26 -9.56
CA ALA A 239 21.22 -31.34 -8.75
C ALA A 239 22.07 -32.64 -8.78
N PHE A 240 21.86 -33.51 -7.79
CA PHE A 240 22.48 -34.85 -7.81
C PHE A 240 21.88 -35.68 -8.96
N SER A 241 22.74 -36.25 -9.82
CA SER A 241 22.32 -37.09 -10.94
C SER A 241 21.63 -38.37 -10.44
N TYR A 242 20.55 -38.77 -11.10
CA TYR A 242 19.80 -40.01 -10.82
C TYR A 242 20.65 -41.25 -11.05
#